data_AF-A0A4U9TSE5-F1
#
_entry.id   AF-A0A4U9TSE5-F1
#
_cell.length_a   1.000
_cell.length_b   1.000
_cell.length_c   1.000
_cell.angle_alpha   90.00
_cell.angle_beta   90.00
_cell.angle_gamma   90.00
#
_symmetry.space_group_name_H-M   'P 1'
#
loop_
_entity.id
_entity.type
_entity.pdbx_description
1 polymer ?
#
loop_
_entity_poly.entity_id
_entity_poly.type
_entity_poly.pdbx_seq_one_letter_code
_entity_poly.pdbx_strand_id
1 'polypeptide(L)'
;MKKFTHSVSALLVGAALSASLATGAQACTRAFMNMYPGYMVSARNLDFFGPVDPSLVITPRGIAHNGGDAKNAAQWQTHYGSVVVYADGVFPMDGMNEKGLAGHTLFYMNGSQVQQDTSGQTR
;
A
#
# COMPACT_ATOMS: atom_id res chain seq x y z
N MET A 1 0.65 -26.54 48.70
CA MET A 1 0.11 -27.14 47.45
C MET A 1 -1.07 -26.34 46.87
N LYS A 2 -2.11 -25.96 47.63
CA LYS A 2 -3.26 -25.18 47.11
C LYS A 2 -2.92 -23.80 46.50
N LYS A 3 -1.92 -23.09 47.03
CA LYS A 3 -1.43 -21.80 46.45
C LYS A 3 -0.78 -21.98 45.07
N PHE A 4 -0.22 -23.17 44.81
CA PHE A 4 0.48 -23.50 43.57
C PHE A 4 -0.51 -23.86 42.44
N THR A 5 -1.58 -24.58 42.76
CA THR A 5 -2.64 -24.94 41.79
C THR A 5 -3.45 -23.72 41.33
N HIS A 6 -3.70 -22.74 42.20
CA HIS A 6 -4.36 -21.49 41.79
C HIS A 6 -3.48 -20.61 40.88
N SER A 7 -2.15 -20.66 41.08
CA SER A 7 -1.21 -19.91 40.24
C SER A 7 -1.11 -20.49 38.83
N VAL A 8 -1.20 -21.81 38.69
CA VAL A 8 -1.15 -22.50 37.38
C VAL A 8 -2.45 -22.31 36.58
N SER A 9 -3.62 -22.37 37.23
CA SER A 9 -4.89 -22.08 36.54
C SER A 9 -5.01 -20.62 36.10
N ALA A 10 -4.50 -19.66 36.90
CA ALA A 10 -4.44 -18.26 36.51
C ALA A 10 -3.54 -18.02 35.28
N LEU A 11 -2.41 -18.74 35.18
CA LEU A 11 -1.52 -18.68 34.02
C LEU A 11 -2.18 -19.23 32.74
N LEU A 12 -2.89 -20.35 32.85
CA LEU A 12 -3.54 -21.01 31.71
C LEU A 12 -4.71 -20.18 31.15
N VAL A 13 -5.51 -19.56 32.01
CA VAL A 13 -6.57 -18.62 31.60
C VAL A 13 -5.96 -17.36 30.98
N GLY A 14 -4.85 -16.84 31.56
CA GLY A 14 -4.12 -15.71 30.99
C GLY A 14 -3.57 -15.98 29.58
N ALA A 15 -3.00 -17.17 29.35
CA ALA A 15 -2.49 -17.59 28.04
C ALA A 15 -3.61 -17.78 27.00
N ALA A 16 -4.74 -18.37 27.39
CA ALA A 16 -5.89 -18.56 26.51
C ALA A 16 -6.56 -17.24 26.10
N LEU A 17 -6.59 -16.24 26.99
CA LEU A 17 -7.12 -14.90 26.69
C LEU A 17 -6.17 -14.08 25.80
N SER A 18 -4.87 -14.37 25.85
CA SER A 18 -3.86 -13.71 25.02
C SER A 18 -3.89 -14.20 23.56
N ALA A 19 -4.20 -15.48 23.36
CA ALA A 19 -4.26 -16.10 22.03
C ALA A 19 -5.50 -15.69 21.20
N SER A 20 -6.58 -15.24 21.85
CA SER A 20 -7.82 -14.83 21.19
C SER A 20 -7.87 -13.34 20.78
N LEU A 21 -6.86 -12.54 21.13
CA LEU A 21 -6.76 -11.11 20.81
C LEU A 21 -5.86 -10.79 19.60
N ALA A 22 -5.19 -11.78 18.99
CA ALA A 22 -4.31 -11.57 17.84
C ALA A 22 -5.09 -11.63 16.51
N THR A 23 -6.01 -10.69 16.29
CA THR A 23 -6.57 -10.46 14.94
C THR A 23 -5.66 -9.50 14.19
N GLY A 24 -4.94 -9.98 13.17
CA GLY A 24 -4.14 -9.11 12.32
C GLY A 24 -4.07 -9.61 10.89
N ALA A 25 -4.98 -9.14 10.03
CA ALA A 25 -4.74 -9.15 8.60
C ALA A 25 -5.54 -8.06 7.91
N GLN A 26 -4.87 -7.40 6.97
CA GLN A 26 -5.32 -6.83 5.69
C GLN A 26 -4.64 -5.47 5.47
N ALA A 27 -3.34 -5.46 5.10
CA ALA A 27 -2.65 -4.19 4.93
C ALA A 27 -1.40 -4.29 4.06
N CYS A 28 -1.27 -3.36 3.11
CA CYS A 28 0.05 -2.93 2.67
C CYS A 28 0.78 -2.25 3.86
N THR A 29 2.06 -2.55 4.02
CA THR A 29 2.97 -1.93 4.98
C THR A 29 3.91 -0.98 4.26
N ARG A 30 4.18 0.16 4.89
CA ARG A 30 5.27 1.07 4.50
C ARG A 30 6.21 1.25 5.67
N ALA A 31 7.50 1.11 5.42
CA ALA A 31 8.56 1.40 6.37
C ALA A 31 9.43 2.56 5.85
N PHE A 32 9.84 3.45 6.75
CA PHE A 32 10.74 4.55 6.43
C PHE A 32 11.95 4.50 7.37
N MET A 33 13.14 4.41 6.79
CA MET A 33 14.42 4.44 7.48
C MET A 33 15.09 5.78 7.25
N ASN A 34 15.36 6.50 8.34
CA ASN A 34 15.97 7.82 8.35
C ASN A 34 17.11 7.95 9.37
N MET A 35 17.81 6.84 9.66
CA MET A 35 18.84 6.79 10.72
C MET A 35 20.12 7.55 10.36
N TYR A 36 20.42 7.73 9.08
CA TYR A 36 21.64 8.38 8.61
C TYR A 36 21.32 9.64 7.80
N PRO A 37 21.94 10.80 8.13
CA PRO A 37 21.80 12.01 7.32
C PRO A 37 22.16 11.74 5.85
N GLY A 38 21.29 12.15 4.92
CA GLY A 38 21.49 11.93 3.48
C GLY A 38 21.15 10.52 2.98
N TYR A 39 20.79 9.58 3.86
CA TYR A 39 20.39 8.21 3.50
C TYR A 39 18.97 7.93 3.97
N MET A 40 17.99 8.34 3.15
CA MET A 40 16.56 8.15 3.40
C MET A 40 16.06 7.00 2.53
N VAL A 41 15.57 5.93 3.16
CA VAL A 41 15.08 4.75 2.45
C VAL A 41 13.61 4.55 2.80
N SER A 42 12.76 4.47 1.77
CA SER A 42 11.35 4.14 1.89
C SER A 42 11.12 2.77 1.27
N ALA A 43 10.53 1.84 2.03
CA ALA A 43 10.21 0.50 1.59
C ALA A 43 8.71 0.24 1.75
N ARG A 44 8.15 -0.60 0.89
CA ARG A 44 6.74 -0.96 0.91
C ARG A 44 6.56 -2.40 0.44
N ASN A 45 5.62 -3.12 1.01
CA ASN A 45 5.08 -4.36 0.44
C ASN A 45 3.67 -4.12 -0.13
N LEU A 46 3.34 -4.86 -1.18
CA LEU A 46 1.99 -4.91 -1.73
C LEU A 46 1.32 -6.20 -1.26
N ASP A 47 0.31 -6.04 -0.41
CA ASP A 47 -0.53 -7.13 0.02
C ASP A 47 -1.93 -6.88 -0.55
N PHE A 48 -2.32 -7.70 -1.53
CA PHE A 48 -3.61 -7.64 -2.21
C PHE A 48 -4.21 -9.04 -2.32
N PHE A 49 -5.54 -9.14 -2.41
CA PHE A 49 -6.24 -10.43 -2.35
C PHE A 49 -6.03 -11.32 -3.60
N GLY A 50 -5.49 -10.76 -4.68
CA GLY A 50 -5.20 -11.47 -5.93
C GLY A 50 -3.98 -10.91 -6.67
N PRO A 51 -3.58 -11.54 -7.79
CA PRO A 51 -2.53 -11.01 -8.67
C PRO A 51 -2.88 -9.61 -9.19
N VAL A 52 -1.86 -8.81 -9.49
CA VAL A 52 -1.99 -7.42 -9.94
C VAL A 52 -1.11 -7.07 -11.16
N ASP A 53 -0.53 -8.09 -11.82
CA ASP A 53 0.34 -7.98 -13.01
C ASP A 53 1.19 -6.69 -13.07
N PRO A 54 2.19 -6.55 -12.18
CA PRO A 54 2.88 -5.29 -11.99
C PRO A 54 3.75 -4.93 -13.21
N SER A 55 3.70 -3.66 -13.60
CA SER A 55 4.54 -3.12 -14.68
C SER A 55 5.28 -1.86 -14.24
N LEU A 56 6.53 -1.69 -14.68
CA LEU A 56 7.29 -0.47 -14.46
C LEU A 56 7.14 0.46 -15.66
N VAL A 57 6.76 1.71 -15.39
CA VAL A 57 6.57 2.75 -16.39
C VAL A 57 7.51 3.91 -16.08
N ILE A 58 8.26 4.33 -17.10
CA ILE A 58 9.11 5.52 -17.05
C ILE A 58 8.36 6.66 -17.73
N THR A 59 8.15 7.75 -16.99
CA THR A 59 7.47 8.95 -17.51
C THR A 59 8.44 10.12 -17.55
N PRO A 60 8.78 10.66 -18.73
CA PRO A 60 9.61 11.86 -18.84
C PRO A 60 8.91 13.14 -18.33
N ARG A 61 9.66 14.23 -18.19
CA ARG A 61 9.09 15.57 -18.00
C ARG A 61 8.29 16.00 -19.23
N GLY A 62 7.33 16.89 -19.06
CA GLY A 62 6.55 17.51 -20.14
C GLY A 62 5.36 16.69 -20.63
N ILE A 63 5.13 15.49 -20.09
CA ILE A 63 3.99 14.64 -20.46
C ILE A 63 2.69 15.23 -19.92
N ALA A 64 1.70 15.43 -20.79
CA ALA A 64 0.36 15.89 -20.40
C ALA A 64 -0.46 14.72 -19.85
N HIS A 65 -1.24 14.98 -18.81
CA HIS A 65 -2.09 14.01 -18.12
C HIS A 65 -3.50 14.55 -17.91
N ASN A 66 -4.47 13.64 -17.99
CA ASN A 66 -5.86 13.84 -17.64
C ASN A 66 -6.23 12.96 -16.44
N GLY A 67 -6.83 13.55 -15.42
CA GLY A 67 -7.23 12.88 -14.17
C GLY A 67 -8.46 11.98 -14.26
N GLY A 68 -9.07 11.83 -15.44
CA GLY A 68 -10.16 10.89 -15.71
C GLY A 68 -11.25 11.46 -16.61
N ASP A 69 -12.40 10.80 -16.64
CA ASP A 69 -13.48 11.13 -17.57
C ASP A 69 -14.50 12.16 -17.04
N ALA A 70 -14.32 12.61 -15.80
CA ALA A 70 -15.20 13.61 -15.20
C ALA A 70 -15.10 14.96 -15.93
N LYS A 71 -16.22 15.68 -16.04
CA LYS A 71 -16.30 16.98 -16.73
C LYS A 71 -15.27 18.02 -16.22
N ASN A 72 -14.88 17.91 -14.96
CA ASN A 72 -13.92 18.79 -14.29
C ASN A 72 -12.64 18.03 -13.87
N ALA A 73 -12.27 16.96 -14.60
CA ALA A 73 -11.05 16.22 -14.35
C ALA A 73 -9.83 17.15 -14.39
N ALA A 74 -8.97 17.01 -13.38
CA ALA A 74 -7.74 17.78 -13.29
C ALA A 74 -6.85 17.48 -14.52
N GLN A 75 -6.28 18.53 -15.10
CA GLN A 75 -5.29 18.42 -16.16
C GLN A 75 -3.95 18.92 -15.61
N TRP A 76 -2.87 18.20 -15.88
CA TRP A 76 -1.53 18.63 -15.49
C TRP A 76 -0.49 18.20 -16.49
N GLN A 77 0.70 18.79 -16.39
CA GLN A 77 1.87 18.38 -17.13
C GLN A 77 2.94 17.92 -16.14
N THR A 78 3.61 16.82 -16.44
CA THR A 78 4.65 16.24 -15.60
C THR A 78 5.85 17.17 -15.48
N HIS A 79 6.08 17.70 -14.28
CA HIS A 79 7.21 18.59 -14.03
C HIS A 79 8.51 17.83 -13.73
N TYR A 80 8.42 16.66 -13.08
CA TYR A 80 9.54 15.79 -12.74
C TYR A 80 9.33 14.41 -13.35
N GLY A 81 10.34 13.88 -14.03
CA GLY A 81 10.31 12.51 -14.54
C GLY A 81 10.27 11.49 -13.41
N SER A 82 9.65 10.35 -13.66
CA SER A 82 9.39 9.33 -12.64
C SER A 82 9.50 7.90 -13.17
N VAL A 83 9.72 6.97 -12.23
CA VAL A 83 9.54 5.54 -12.42
C VAL A 83 8.43 5.09 -11.49
N VAL A 84 7.38 4.49 -12.04
CA VAL A 84 6.15 4.15 -11.31
C VAL A 84 5.79 2.69 -11.61
N VAL A 85 5.38 1.96 -10.57
CA VAL A 85 4.81 0.62 -10.67
C VAL A 85 3.30 0.73 -10.81
N TYR A 86 2.75 0.16 -11.87
CA TYR A 86 1.31 0.06 -12.12
C TYR A 86 0.81 -1.35 -11.84
N ALA A 87 -0.35 -1.45 -11.18
CA ALA A 87 -1.16 -2.66 -11.14
C ALA A 87 -2.03 -2.75 -12.40
N ASP A 88 -1.95 -3.89 -13.08
CA ASP A 88 -2.72 -4.24 -14.29
C ASP A 88 -2.60 -3.19 -15.42
N GLY A 89 -1.51 -2.40 -15.42
CA GLY A 89 -1.31 -1.29 -16.36
C GLY A 89 -2.26 -0.10 -16.17
N VAL A 90 -3.09 -0.10 -15.14
CA VAL A 90 -4.14 0.91 -14.92
C VAL A 90 -3.84 1.77 -13.69
N PHE A 91 -3.54 1.13 -12.55
CA PHE A 91 -3.49 1.84 -11.28
C PHE A 91 -2.05 2.06 -10.80
N PRO A 92 -1.55 3.31 -10.72
CA PRO A 92 -0.21 3.60 -10.21
C PRO A 92 -0.16 3.34 -8.70
N MET A 93 0.65 2.37 -8.27
CA MET A 93 0.68 1.89 -6.89
C MET A 93 1.91 2.28 -6.09
N ASP A 94 3.03 2.48 -6.79
CA ASP A 94 4.31 2.77 -6.16
C ASP A 94 5.17 3.58 -7.13
N GLY A 95 6.15 4.32 -6.64
CA GLY A 95 7.11 4.98 -7.51
C GLY A 95 7.89 6.10 -6.85
N MET A 96 8.84 6.64 -7.61
CA MET A 96 9.61 7.81 -7.22
C MET A 96 9.91 8.70 -8.42
N ASN A 97 10.08 9.99 -8.15
CA ASN A 97 10.56 10.94 -9.15
C ASN A 97 12.08 11.18 -9.05
N GLU A 98 12.64 11.83 -10.04
CA GLU A 98 14.05 12.21 -10.12
C GLU A 98 14.54 13.18 -9.02
N LYS A 99 13.63 13.70 -8.18
CA LYS A 99 13.96 14.53 -7.01
C LYS A 99 13.94 13.71 -5.71
N GLY A 100 13.75 12.40 -5.79
CA GLY A 100 13.72 11.50 -4.64
C GLY A 100 12.40 11.52 -3.86
N LEU A 101 11.36 12.20 -4.37
CA LEU A 101 10.02 12.09 -3.79
C LEU A 101 9.42 10.74 -4.20
N ALA A 102 9.12 9.90 -3.20
CA ALA A 102 8.47 8.61 -3.38
C ALA A 102 7.00 8.65 -2.93
N GLY A 103 6.13 7.99 -3.69
CA GLY A 103 4.71 7.85 -3.40
C GLY A 103 4.32 6.37 -3.38
N HIS A 104 3.63 5.94 -2.33
CA HIS A 104 3.19 4.55 -2.15
C HIS A 104 1.69 4.53 -1.83
N THR A 105 0.88 3.87 -2.64
CA THR A 105 -0.55 3.69 -2.33
C THR A 105 -0.72 2.40 -1.52
N LEU A 106 -1.38 2.52 -0.38
CA LEU A 106 -1.65 1.40 0.53
C LEU A 106 -3.10 0.99 0.38
N PHE A 107 -3.34 -0.32 0.34
CA PHE A 107 -4.69 -0.87 0.28
C PHE A 107 -5.53 -0.40 1.50
N TYR A 108 -6.76 0.04 1.24
CA TYR A 108 -7.65 0.62 2.24
C TYR A 108 -9.04 -0.01 2.17
N MET A 109 -9.45 -0.76 3.20
CA MET A 109 -10.75 -1.46 3.24
C MET A 109 -11.84 -0.71 4.03
N ASN A 110 -11.49 0.33 4.78
CA ASN A 110 -12.45 1.03 5.66
C ASN A 110 -13.30 2.08 4.92
N GLY A 111 -13.45 1.94 3.59
CA GLY A 111 -14.22 2.85 2.75
C GLY A 111 -14.93 2.11 1.62
N SER A 112 -15.95 2.74 1.05
CA SER A 112 -16.63 2.22 -0.14
C SER A 112 -15.69 2.25 -1.34
N GLN A 113 -15.25 1.09 -1.81
CA GLN A 113 -14.52 0.97 -3.07
C GLN A 113 -15.54 0.91 -4.21
N VAL A 114 -15.50 1.87 -5.13
CA VAL A 114 -16.24 1.79 -6.40
C VAL A 114 -15.31 1.18 -7.41
N GLN A 115 -15.40 -0.13 -7.62
CA GLN A 115 -14.63 -0.80 -8.66
C GLN A 115 -15.23 -0.42 -10.01
N GLN A 116 -14.44 0.24 -10.86
CA GLN A 116 -14.84 0.50 -12.23
C GLN A 116 -14.73 -0.80 -13.02
N ASP A 117 -15.86 -1.27 -13.56
CA ASP A 117 -15.89 -2.44 -14.43
C ASP A 117 -15.12 -2.12 -15.73
N THR A 118 -13.95 -2.73 -15.87
CA THR A 118 -13.07 -2.60 -17.04
C THR A 118 -13.18 -3.79 -17.99
N SER A 119 -14.12 -4.73 -17.76
CA SER A 119 -14.26 -5.96 -18.55
C SER A 119 -14.57 -5.72 -20.04
N GLY A 120 -14.98 -4.50 -20.41
CA GLY A 120 -15.19 -4.09 -21.80
C GLY A 120 -14.02 -3.34 -22.47
N GLN A 121 -12.95 -3.01 -21.74
CA GLN A 121 -11.82 -2.25 -22.30
C GLN A 121 -10.71 -3.23 -22.71
N THR A 122 -10.76 -3.65 -23.97
CA THR A 122 -9.67 -4.40 -24.60
C THR A 122 -8.48 -3.48 -24.85
N ARG A 123 -7.28 -4.02 -24.60
CA ARG A 123 -5.97 -3.37 -24.76
C ARG A 123 -5.69 -2.96 -26.21
#